data_AF-A0A382HXJ6-F1
#
_entry.id   AF-A0A382HXJ6-F1
#
_cell.length_a   1.000
_cell.length_b   1.000
_cell.length_c   1.000
_cell.angle_alpha   90.00
_cell.angle_beta   90.00
_cell.angle_gamma   90.00
#
_symmetry.space_group_name_H-M   'P 1'
#
loop_
_entity.id
_entity.type
_entity.pdbx_description
1 polymer ?
#
loop_
_entity_poly.entity_id
_entity_poly.type
_entity_poly.pdbx_seq_one_letter_code
_entity_poly.pdbx_strand_id
1 'polypeptide(L)'
;MGKPTFAIWILLTVSLLCVRTQSIAQEFTFDASVDETQIGLNQDLTLQLTVSGNDIDNVPEPNLPELPDFLIMGRTSSTSSNISIINGKITSSRTIQYIHRLRPRNTGQLTIGA
;
A
#
# COMPACT_ATOMS: atom_id res chain seq x y z
N MET A 1 -43.50 44.03 -10.44
CA MET A 1 -43.44 42.69 -11.06
C MET A 1 -41.99 42.38 -11.43
N GLY A 2 -41.21 41.85 -10.49
CA GLY A 2 -39.83 41.41 -10.73
C GLY A 2 -39.83 40.08 -11.48
N LYS A 3 -39.14 40.02 -12.62
CA LYS A 3 -39.18 38.88 -13.52
C LYS A 3 -38.42 37.68 -12.91
N PRO A 4 -38.97 36.46 -12.91
CA PRO A 4 -38.37 35.28 -12.27
C PRO A 4 -37.10 34.77 -12.96
N THR A 5 -36.69 35.41 -14.06
CA THR A 5 -35.50 35.06 -14.84
C THR A 5 -34.23 35.12 -13.98
N PHE A 6 -34.06 36.12 -13.11
CA PHE A 6 -32.85 36.24 -12.29
C PHE A 6 -32.69 35.08 -11.28
N ALA A 7 -33.80 34.59 -10.72
CA ALA A 7 -33.80 33.44 -9.82
C ALA A 7 -33.42 32.14 -10.55
N ILE A 8 -33.80 32.00 -11.82
CA ILE A 8 -33.44 30.86 -12.67
C ILE A 8 -31.93 30.85 -12.96
N TRP A 9 -31.33 32.01 -13.25
CA TRP A 9 -29.87 32.12 -13.47
C TRP A 9 -29.06 31.85 -12.20
N ILE A 10 -29.57 32.24 -11.01
CA ILE A 10 -28.96 31.92 -9.71
C ILE A 10 -29.05 30.42 -9.41
N LEU A 11 -30.20 29.78 -9.66
CA LEU A 11 -30.37 28.33 -9.48
C LEU A 11 -29.48 27.53 -10.43
N LEU A 12 -29.31 27.99 -11.68
CA LEU A 12 -28.41 27.38 -12.66
C LEU A 12 -26.92 27.49 -12.26
N THR A 13 -26.50 28.64 -11.72
CA THR A 13 -25.12 28.84 -11.26
C THR A 13 -24.81 28.06 -9.99
N VAL A 14 -25.76 27.95 -9.05
CA VAL A 14 -25.62 27.10 -7.86
C VAL A 14 -25.58 25.61 -8.21
N SER A 15 -26.38 25.17 -9.19
CA SER A 15 -26.34 23.78 -9.68
C SER A 15 -25.01 23.42 -10.36
N LEU A 16 -24.38 24.36 -11.07
CA LEU A 16 -23.09 24.15 -11.72
C LEU A 16 -21.93 24.09 -10.71
N LEU A 17 -22.07 24.76 -9.56
CA LEU A 17 -21.08 24.73 -8.48
C LEU A 17 -21.14 23.43 -7.65
N CYS A 18 -22.16 22.58 -7.85
CA CYS A 18 -22.33 21.29 -7.19
C CYS A 18 -21.85 20.10 -8.05
N VAL A 19 -20.93 20.34 -9.00
CA VAL A 19 -20.19 19.25 -9.65
C VAL A 19 -19.27 18.64 -8.59
N ARG A 20 -19.76 17.58 -7.96
CA ARG A 20 -19.02 16.76 -6.99
C ARG A 20 -17.72 16.31 -7.65
N THR A 21 -16.59 16.87 -7.20
CA THR A 21 -15.27 16.30 -7.50
C THR A 21 -15.23 14.92 -6.87
N GLN A 22 -15.43 13.88 -7.67
CA GLN A 22 -15.18 12.51 -7.22
C GLN A 22 -13.67 12.39 -7.04
N SER A 23 -13.22 12.36 -5.79
CA SER A 23 -11.84 12.04 -5.46
C SER A 23 -11.58 10.59 -5.87
N ILE A 24 -10.79 10.37 -6.92
CA ILE A 24 -10.19 9.06 -7.18
C ILE A 24 -9.10 8.89 -6.13
N ALA A 25 -9.42 8.22 -5.03
CA ALA A 25 -8.41 7.78 -4.09
C ALA A 25 -7.68 6.60 -4.74
N GLN A 26 -6.37 6.75 -4.95
CA GLN A 26 -5.50 5.66 -5.37
C GLN A 26 -5.33 4.75 -4.16
N GLU A 27 -5.91 3.54 -4.23
CA GLU A 27 -5.80 2.55 -3.17
C GLU A 27 -4.36 2.05 -3.13
N PHE A 28 -3.70 2.27 -1.98
CA PHE A 28 -2.35 1.84 -1.67
C PHE A 28 -2.43 1.02 -0.39
N THR A 29 -1.90 -0.21 -0.43
CA THR A 29 -1.86 -1.10 0.72
C THR A 29 -0.41 -1.43 1.05
N PHE A 30 -0.13 -1.48 2.35
CA PHE A 30 1.14 -1.92 2.89
C PHE A 30 0.84 -2.94 3.99
N ASP A 31 1.37 -4.15 3.81
CA ASP A 31 1.16 -5.27 4.71
C ASP A 31 2.51 -5.85 5.13
N ALA A 32 2.65 -6.21 6.40
CA ALA A 32 3.83 -6.85 6.94
C ALA A 32 3.41 -8.14 7.66
N SER A 33 4.06 -9.25 7.34
CA SER A 33 3.76 -10.56 7.92
C SER A 33 5.02 -11.36 8.17
N VAL A 34 4.93 -12.29 9.11
CA VAL A 34 5.94 -13.33 9.36
C VAL A 34 5.32 -14.70 9.13
N ASP A 35 6.12 -15.66 8.67
CA ASP A 35 5.70 -17.05 8.52
C ASP A 35 5.52 -17.76 9.87
N GLU A 36 6.38 -17.47 10.84
CA GLU A 36 6.41 -18.09 12.17
C GLU A 36 6.61 -17.02 13.26
N THR A 37 5.88 -17.14 14.37
CA THR A 37 6.02 -16.25 15.55
C THR A 37 6.80 -16.90 16.69
N GLN A 38 7.08 -18.20 16.60
CA GLN A 38 7.85 -18.96 17.58
C GLN A 38 8.87 -19.84 16.87
N ILE A 39 10.15 -19.51 17.01
CA ILE A 39 11.26 -20.24 16.36
C ILE A 39 12.42 -20.44 17.34
N GLY A 40 13.26 -21.45 17.06
CA GLY A 40 14.50 -21.68 17.79
C GLY A 40 15.64 -20.75 17.36
N LEU A 41 16.67 -20.62 18.19
CA LEU A 41 17.86 -19.77 17.94
C LEU A 41 18.61 -20.07 16.62
N ASN A 42 18.54 -21.32 16.14
CA ASN A 42 19.21 -21.76 14.91
C ASN A 42 18.27 -21.84 13.71
N GLN A 43 17.03 -21.38 13.86
CA GLN A 43 16.03 -21.34 12.80
C GLN A 43 15.92 -19.92 12.26
N ASP A 44 15.46 -19.83 11.01
CA ASP A 44 15.18 -18.56 10.38
C ASP A 44 13.67 -18.41 10.24
N LEU A 45 13.18 -17.19 10.36
CA LEU A 45 11.83 -16.79 9.95
C LEU A 45 11.90 -15.91 8.70
N THR A 46 10.78 -15.81 8.01
CA THR A 46 10.60 -15.01 6.81
C THR A 46 9.69 -13.83 7.13
N LEU A 47 10.25 -12.63 7.10
CA LEU A 47 9.49 -11.38 7.13
C LEU A 47 9.15 -10.98 5.69
N GLN A 48 7.86 -10.89 5.39
CA GLN A 48 7.34 -10.46 4.10
C GLN A 48 6.68 -9.09 4.22
N LEU A 49 7.17 -8.12 3.47
CA LEU A 49 6.59 -6.78 3.32
C LEU A 49 5.95 -6.70 1.94
N THR A 50 4.63 -6.57 1.89
CA THR A 50 3.86 -6.49 0.65
C THR A 50 3.35 -5.07 0.46
N VAL A 51 3.69 -4.49 -0.68
CA VAL A 51 3.17 -3.20 -1.13
C VAL A 51 2.29 -3.43 -2.33
N SER A 52 1.06 -2.94 -2.33
CA SER A 52 0.19 -3.04 -3.50
C SER A 52 -0.57 -1.75 -3.77
N GLY A 53 -0.94 -1.54 -5.03
CA GLY A 53 -1.71 -0.35 -5.41
C GLY A 53 -1.81 -0.20 -6.91
N ASN A 54 -2.60 0.79 -7.33
CA ASN A 54 -2.68 1.17 -8.74
C ASN A 54 -1.52 2.11 -9.10
N ASP A 55 -1.01 2.05 -10.34
CA ASP A 55 0.00 3.00 -10.87
C ASP A 55 1.26 3.24 -9.98
N ILE A 56 1.73 2.20 -9.27
CA ILE A 56 2.96 2.27 -8.45
C ILE A 56 4.19 1.79 -9.23
N ASP A 57 4.68 2.64 -10.13
CA ASP A 57 5.81 2.29 -11.02
C ASP A 57 7.16 2.20 -10.31
N ASN A 58 7.37 2.99 -9.25
CA ASN A 58 8.65 3.10 -8.55
C ASN A 58 8.43 3.26 -7.04
N VAL A 59 8.09 2.16 -6.37
CA VAL A 59 8.13 2.13 -4.90
C VAL A 59 9.57 1.80 -4.50
N PRO A 60 10.27 2.69 -3.77
CA PRO A 60 11.60 2.36 -3.25
C PRO A 60 11.50 1.21 -2.25
N GLU A 61 12.56 0.42 -2.13
CA GLU A 61 12.63 -0.59 -1.09
C GLU A 61 12.41 0.07 0.29
N PRO A 62 11.46 -0.42 1.10
CA PRO A 62 11.23 0.12 2.42
C PRO A 62 12.48 -0.08 3.28
N ASN A 63 12.97 0.99 3.89
CA ASN A 63 14.07 0.89 4.85
C ASN A 63 13.56 0.16 6.08
N LEU A 64 14.16 -1.01 6.38
CA LEU A 64 13.90 -1.66 7.65
C LEU A 64 14.52 -0.85 8.78
N PRO A 65 13.83 -0.74 9.93
CA PRO A 65 14.44 -0.23 11.14
C PRO A 65 15.57 -1.17 11.59
N GLU A 66 16.38 -0.71 12.54
CA GLU A 66 17.39 -1.56 13.15
C GLU A 66 16.72 -2.76 13.85
N LEU A 67 17.21 -3.96 13.56
CA LEU A 67 16.74 -5.20 14.17
C LEU A 67 17.87 -5.79 15.03
N PRO A 68 18.21 -5.18 16.19
CA PRO A 68 19.38 -5.57 16.98
C PRO A 68 19.35 -7.04 17.45
N ASP A 69 18.15 -7.56 17.67
CA ASP A 69 17.88 -8.93 18.10
C ASP A 69 17.83 -9.95 16.96
N PHE A 70 17.97 -9.50 15.70
CA PHE A 70 17.93 -10.39 14.53
C PHE A 70 19.16 -10.23 13.65
N LEU A 71 19.61 -11.35 13.09
CA LEU A 71 20.58 -11.40 12.00
C LEU A 71 19.82 -11.46 10.68
N ILE A 72 20.16 -10.57 9.75
CA ILE A 72 19.62 -10.62 8.38
C ILE A 72 20.42 -11.66 7.60
N MET A 73 19.82 -12.82 7.38
CA MET A 73 20.42 -13.95 6.67
C MET A 73 20.30 -13.81 5.15
N GLY A 74 19.32 -13.05 4.67
CA GLY A 74 19.11 -12.81 3.25
C GLY A 74 18.00 -11.80 2.97
N ARG A 75 18.05 -11.20 1.78
CA ARG A 75 17.08 -10.23 1.30
C ARG A 75 16.78 -10.56 -0.16
N THR A 76 15.50 -10.59 -0.51
CA THR A 76 15.06 -10.72 -1.91
C THR A 76 13.81 -9.87 -2.13
N SER A 77 13.54 -9.53 -3.38
CA SER A 77 12.36 -8.77 -3.76
C SER A 77 11.70 -9.40 -4.98
N SER A 78 10.38 -9.43 -4.99
CA SER A 78 9.56 -9.89 -6.11
C SER A 78 8.58 -8.80 -6.50
N THR A 79 8.22 -8.73 -7.78
CA THR A 79 7.25 -7.74 -8.29
C THR A 79 6.30 -8.42 -9.26
N SER A 80 5.01 -8.16 -9.10
CA SER A 80 3.92 -8.64 -9.95
C SER A 80 3.11 -7.44 -10.44
N SER A 81 2.69 -7.45 -11.70
CA SER A 81 1.88 -6.38 -12.31
C SER A 81 0.67 -6.99 -13.01
N ASN A 82 -0.49 -6.39 -12.81
CA ASN A 82 -1.77 -6.81 -13.36
C ASN A 82 -2.41 -5.63 -14.09
N ILE A 83 -2.78 -5.82 -15.35
CA ILE A 83 -3.45 -4.80 -16.17
C ILE A 83 -4.78 -5.39 -16.62
N SER A 84 -5.86 -4.70 -16.27
CA SER A 84 -7.23 -5.06 -16.63
C SER A 84 -7.87 -3.95 -17.46
N ILE A 85 -8.64 -4.33 -18.48
CA ILE A 85 -9.38 -3.40 -19.32
C ILE A 85 -10.85 -3.80 -19.21
N ILE A 86 -11.64 -3.02 -18.46
CA ILE A 86 -13.06 -3.29 -18.22
C ILE A 86 -13.87 -2.15 -18.83
N ASN A 87 -14.72 -2.45 -19.82
CA ASN A 87 -15.56 -1.47 -20.53
C ASN A 87 -14.77 -0.26 -21.08
N GLY A 88 -13.58 -0.49 -21.62
CA GLY A 88 -12.69 0.55 -22.15
C GLY A 88 -11.94 1.37 -21.09
N LYS A 89 -12.16 1.10 -19.79
CA LYS A 89 -11.36 1.67 -18.70
C LYS A 89 -10.17 0.77 -18.41
N ILE A 90 -8.96 1.34 -18.51
CA ILE A 90 -7.73 0.67 -18.11
C ILE A 90 -7.58 0.80 -16.59
N THR A 91 -7.32 -0.31 -15.92
CA THR A 91 -6.96 -0.40 -14.50
C THR A 91 -5.64 -1.17 -14.43
N SER A 92 -4.59 -0.54 -13.92
CA SER A 92 -3.32 -1.23 -13.64
C SER A 92 -3.12 -1.32 -12.13
N SER A 93 -2.89 -2.53 -11.61
CA SER A 93 -2.45 -2.77 -10.25
C SER A 93 -1.10 -3.45 -10.25
N ARG A 94 -0.29 -3.16 -9.23
CA ARG A 94 1.03 -3.77 -9.05
C ARG A 94 1.20 -4.17 -7.59
N THR A 95 1.98 -5.22 -7.37
CA THR A 95 2.29 -5.76 -6.05
C THR A 95 3.78 -6.03 -5.97
N ILE A 96 4.44 -5.43 -4.98
CA ILE A 96 5.87 -5.60 -4.72
C ILE A 96 6.01 -6.27 -3.37
N GLN A 97 6.79 -7.35 -3.32
CA GLN A 97 7.06 -8.11 -2.10
C GLN A 97 8.55 -8.02 -1.77
N TYR A 98 8.88 -7.56 -0.57
CA TYR A 98 10.22 -7.61 -0.02
C TYR A 98 10.28 -8.70 1.04
N ILE A 99 11.22 -9.63 0.88
CA ILE A 99 11.32 -10.83 1.69
C ILE A 99 12.67 -10.80 2.40
N HIS A 100 12.62 -10.80 3.72
CA HIS A 100 13.79 -10.78 4.60
C HIS A 100 13.83 -12.06 5.41
N ARG A 101 14.97 -12.75 5.37
CA ARG A 101 15.20 -13.93 6.19
C ARG A 101 15.93 -13.53 7.45
N LEU A 102 15.31 -13.74 8.60
CA LEU A 102 15.78 -13.25 9.90
C LEU A 102 16.08 -14.42 10.84
N ARG A 103 17.18 -14.34 11.58
CA ARG A 103 17.53 -15.30 12.63
C ARG A 103 17.63 -14.60 13.99
N PRO A 104 16.96 -15.10 15.05
CA PRO A 104 17.00 -14.47 16.36
C PRO A 104 18.36 -14.67 17.01
N ARG A 105 18.83 -13.66 17.74
CA ARG A 105 20.10 -13.69 18.49
C ARG A 105 19.90 -14.17 19.92
N ASN A 106 18.74 -13.88 20.49
CA ASN A 106 18.41 -14.11 21.90
C ASN A 106 17.08 -14.85 22.01
N THR A 107 16.85 -15.51 23.15
CA THR A 107 15.55 -16.09 23.49
C THR A 107 14.67 -15.06 24.18
N GLY A 108 13.35 -15.26 24.12
CA GLY A 108 12.36 -14.39 24.74
C GLY A 108 11.38 -13.80 23.74
N GLN A 109 10.68 -12.75 24.13
CA GLN A 109 9.86 -11.95 23.21
C GLN A 109 10.75 -10.92 22.51
N LEU A 110 10.83 -11.04 21.19
CA LEU A 110 11.54 -10.12 20.31
C LEU A 110 10.52 -9.39 19.45
N THR A 111 10.79 -8.14 19.11
CA THR A 111 9.89 -7.30 18.29
C THR A 111 10.57 -6.94 16.97
N ILE A 112 9.81 -7.03 15.88
CA ILE A 112 10.23 -6.62 14.54
C ILE A 112 9.47 -5.34 14.19
N GLY A 113 10.20 -4.23 14.06
CA GLY A 113 9.60 -2.92 13.84
C GLY A 113 9.22 -2.24 15.16
N ALA A 114 9.73 -1.04 15.37
CA ALA A 114 9.38 -0.14 16.46
C ALA A 114 9.26 1.28 15.89
#